data_AF-A0A7G8PU60-F1
#
_entry.id   AF-A0A7G8PU60-F1
#
_cell.length_a   1.000
_cell.length_b   1.000
_cell.length_c   1.000
_cell.angle_alpha   90.00
_cell.angle_beta   90.00
_cell.angle_gamma   90.00
#
_symmetry.space_group_name_H-M   'P 1'
#
loop_
_entity.id
_entity.type
_entity.pdbx_description
1 polymer ?
#
loop_
_entity_poly.entity_id
_entity_poly.type
_entity_poly.pdbx_seq_one_letter_code
_entity_poly.pdbx_strand_id
1 'polypeptide(L)'
;MGFEGDDFLNCVLWVQSSLPPKQVLQIVHSIETEMGRIRKKSKAYESRPIDIDVLLIDDLEIKTKALTIPHPEISNRRFVLQPLAEVNSQLIHPLLNKKVIKLLAETSDNSEIEKQSKWLRNPRQDYDLSAFNYIAIEGNIGAGKTSLAERIAADFNAKLILERFKDNAFLAKFYEDKARYAFPLEMAFLADRYQQLLEDINQFDLFKDCVVTDYDAYKSLIFAKVTLQEEEFNLYKKLFHLMHKELAKPDIYVYLYQHTDRLLANIKARGRNYEQRIEAGYLKQIHEGYLAFVKGQPRDKVRIIDISEMDFVQNRSDYLKILKQITGDTGEH
;
A
#
# COMPACT_ATOMS: atom_id res chain seq x y z
N MET A 1 -33.91 29.89 -7.26
CA MET A 1 -34.39 29.04 -8.36
C MET A 1 -33.77 27.67 -8.17
N GLY A 2 -34.47 26.81 -7.44
CA GLY A 2 -34.09 25.40 -7.28
C GLY A 2 -34.55 24.63 -8.50
N PHE A 3 -33.70 23.73 -8.98
CA PHE A 3 -34.06 22.74 -9.97
C PHE A 3 -35.02 21.74 -9.28
N GLU A 4 -36.25 21.58 -9.80
CA GLU A 4 -37.08 20.42 -9.47
C GLU A 4 -36.53 19.24 -10.27
N GLY A 5 -35.85 18.33 -9.57
CA GLY A 5 -35.35 17.08 -10.12
C GLY A 5 -36.06 15.89 -9.46
N ASP A 6 -35.95 14.73 -10.09
CA ASP A 6 -36.37 13.46 -9.49
C ASP A 6 -35.59 13.19 -8.19
N ASP A 7 -36.16 12.37 -7.32
CA ASP A 7 -35.49 11.88 -6.13
C ASP A 7 -34.16 11.19 -6.48
N PHE A 8 -33.13 11.42 -5.67
CA PHE A 8 -31.81 10.83 -5.87
C PHE A 8 -31.23 10.30 -4.56
N LEU A 9 -30.35 9.31 -4.68
CA LEU A 9 -29.58 8.79 -3.55
C LEU A 9 -28.39 9.72 -3.29
N ASN A 10 -28.16 10.05 -2.02
CA ASN A 10 -27.06 10.89 -1.60
C ASN A 10 -26.26 10.24 -0.46
N CYS A 11 -24.94 10.37 -0.49
CA CYS A 11 -24.07 9.88 0.55
C CYS A 11 -22.85 10.79 0.74
N VAL A 12 -22.28 10.77 1.95
CA VAL A 12 -21.00 11.42 2.25
C VAL A 12 -20.01 10.33 2.64
N LEU A 13 -18.83 10.37 2.02
CA LEU A 13 -17.75 9.43 2.27
C LEU A 13 -16.58 10.15 2.94
N TRP A 14 -16.01 9.54 3.97
CA TRP A 14 -14.71 9.92 4.51
C TRP A 14 -13.65 9.00 3.90
N VAL A 15 -12.67 9.58 3.21
CA VAL A 15 -11.59 8.82 2.55
C VAL A 15 -10.24 9.36 2.98
N GLN A 16 -9.29 8.44 3.17
CA GLN A 16 -7.88 8.78 3.38
C GLN A 16 -7.12 8.59 2.07
N SER A 17 -6.26 9.53 1.72
CA SER A 17 -5.47 9.49 0.49
C SER A 17 -4.13 10.18 0.68
N SER A 18 -3.08 9.63 0.06
CA SER A 18 -1.77 10.30 -0.07
C SER A 18 -1.67 11.18 -1.32
N LEU A 19 -2.74 11.21 -2.14
CA LEU A 19 -2.76 11.97 -3.38
C LEU A 19 -3.01 13.46 -3.10
N PRO A 20 -2.32 14.37 -3.82
CA PRO A 20 -2.60 15.79 -3.71
C PRO A 20 -4.00 16.12 -4.24
N PRO A 21 -4.64 17.22 -3.77
CA PRO A 21 -6.01 17.60 -4.14
C PRO A 21 -6.31 17.60 -5.64
N LYS A 22 -5.34 18.03 -6.46
CA LYS A 22 -5.47 18.04 -7.92
C LYS A 22 -5.64 16.64 -8.51
N GLN A 23 -4.91 15.65 -8.00
CA GLN A 23 -5.01 14.27 -8.48
C GLN A 23 -6.31 13.62 -8.00
N VAL A 24 -6.75 13.92 -6.78
CA VAL A 24 -8.08 13.49 -6.28
C VAL A 24 -9.18 13.97 -7.23
N LEU A 25 -9.17 15.26 -7.60
CA LEU A 25 -10.15 15.81 -8.53
C LEU A 25 -10.11 15.14 -9.92
N GLN A 26 -8.92 14.82 -10.43
CA GLN A 26 -8.77 14.10 -11.70
C GLN A 26 -9.42 12.71 -11.64
N ILE A 27 -9.24 11.98 -10.54
CA ILE A 27 -9.84 10.66 -10.32
C ILE A 27 -11.36 10.76 -10.23
N VAL A 28 -11.87 11.73 -9.47
CA VAL A 28 -13.29 12.02 -9.38
C VAL A 28 -13.91 12.21 -10.77
N HIS A 29 -13.30 13.06 -11.60
CA HIS A 29 -13.79 13.29 -12.96
C HIS A 29 -13.69 12.06 -13.86
N SER A 30 -12.67 11.20 -13.69
CA SER A 30 -12.61 9.95 -14.45
C SER A 30 -13.71 8.98 -14.06
N ILE A 31 -14.03 8.86 -12.76
CA ILE A 31 -15.12 8.00 -12.28
C ILE A 31 -16.46 8.45 -12.86
N GLU A 32 -16.76 9.75 -12.80
CA GLU A 32 -17.99 10.29 -13.39
C GLU A 32 -18.07 10.02 -14.90
N THR A 33 -16.95 10.16 -15.61
CA THR A 33 -16.88 9.90 -17.06
C THR A 33 -17.14 8.42 -17.38
N GLU A 34 -16.53 7.52 -16.61
CA GLU A 34 -16.72 6.06 -16.75
C GLU A 34 -18.16 5.63 -16.45
N MET A 35 -18.81 6.28 -15.47
CA MET A 35 -20.22 6.06 -15.14
C MET A 35 -21.21 6.73 -16.10
N GLY A 36 -20.74 7.24 -17.24
CA GLY A 36 -21.60 7.70 -18.34
C GLY A 36 -21.89 9.20 -18.35
N ARG A 37 -21.08 10.04 -17.68
CA ARG A 37 -21.19 11.51 -17.83
C ARG A 37 -20.84 11.94 -19.26
N ILE A 38 -21.86 12.13 -20.10
CA ILE A 38 -21.69 12.65 -21.47
C ILE A 38 -21.49 14.17 -21.40
N ARG A 39 -20.28 14.67 -21.68
CA ARG A 39 -20.03 16.11 -21.85
C ARG A 39 -20.65 16.62 -23.16
N LYS A 40 -21.92 17.02 -23.16
CA LYS A 40 -22.55 17.74 -24.28
C LYS A 40 -22.60 19.25 -24.03
N LYS A 41 -22.47 20.02 -25.12
CA LYS A 41 -22.42 21.50 -25.15
C LYS A 41 -23.78 22.21 -24.93
N SER A 42 -24.79 21.53 -24.39
CA SER A 42 -26.12 22.10 -24.15
C SER A 42 -26.24 22.67 -22.73
N LYS A 43 -26.86 23.85 -22.59
CA LYS A 43 -27.12 24.56 -21.32
C LYS A 43 -28.30 23.99 -20.51
N ALA A 44 -28.79 22.79 -20.83
CA ALA A 44 -29.91 22.17 -20.13
C ALA A 44 -29.39 21.26 -19.00
N TYR A 45 -30.00 21.37 -17.81
CA TYR A 45 -29.75 20.44 -16.72
C TYR A 45 -30.37 19.08 -17.10
N GLU A 46 -29.52 18.09 -17.37
CA GLU A 46 -29.94 16.69 -17.55
C GLU A 46 -29.58 15.89 -16.30
N SER A 47 -30.46 14.96 -15.92
CA SER A 47 -30.21 13.98 -14.86
C SER A 47 -28.95 13.18 -15.18
N ARG A 48 -28.00 13.13 -14.24
CA ARG A 48 -26.74 12.41 -14.40
C ARG A 48 -26.78 11.13 -13.56
N PRO A 49 -26.17 10.03 -14.02
CA PRO A 49 -26.09 8.80 -13.24
C PRO A 49 -25.37 8.97 -11.88
N ILE A 50 -24.37 9.85 -11.82
CA ILE A 50 -23.62 10.19 -10.61
C ILE A 50 -23.02 11.60 -10.72
N ASP A 51 -22.88 12.28 -9.59
CA ASP A 51 -22.15 13.55 -9.42
C ASP A 51 -21.34 13.44 -8.12
N ILE A 52 -20.04 13.71 -8.17
CA ILE A 52 -19.15 13.54 -7.02
C ILE A 52 -18.47 14.87 -6.71
N ASP A 53 -18.83 15.45 -5.57
CA ASP A 53 -18.24 16.69 -5.07
C ASP A 53 -17.22 16.42 -3.96
N VAL A 54 -16.06 17.09 -4.05
CA VAL A 54 -15.09 17.12 -2.95
C VAL A 54 -15.49 18.23 -1.98
N LEU A 55 -16.00 17.86 -0.82
CA LEU A 55 -16.50 18.81 0.18
C LEU A 55 -15.38 19.49 0.97
N LEU A 56 -14.49 18.68 1.56
CA LEU A 56 -13.46 19.11 2.50
C LEU A 56 -12.19 18.28 2.22
N ILE A 57 -11.03 18.89 2.45
CA ILE A 57 -9.73 18.19 2.48
C ILE A 57 -8.99 18.75 3.69
N ASP A 58 -8.94 17.96 4.76
CA ASP A 58 -8.38 18.37 6.05
C ASP A 58 -8.83 19.78 6.46
N ASP A 59 -7.89 20.66 6.81
CA ASP A 59 -8.07 22.08 7.12
C ASP A 59 -7.72 23.00 5.94
N LEU A 60 -7.57 22.46 4.73
CA LEU A 60 -7.10 23.23 3.58
C LEU A 60 -8.14 24.24 3.09
N GLU A 61 -7.63 25.42 2.72
CA GLU A 61 -8.36 26.44 1.99
C GLU A 61 -7.79 26.57 0.57
N ILE A 62 -8.53 26.08 -0.42
CA ILE A 62 -8.13 26.10 -1.82
C ILE A 62 -9.13 26.94 -2.60
N LYS A 63 -8.65 27.95 -3.33
CA LYS A 63 -9.49 28.75 -4.23
C LYS A 63 -8.83 28.85 -5.60
N THR A 64 -9.22 27.95 -6.49
CA THR A 64 -8.75 27.94 -7.88
C THR A 64 -9.94 27.89 -8.84
N LYS A 65 -9.70 28.12 -10.14
CA LYS A 65 -10.75 27.95 -11.16
C LYS A 65 -11.28 26.52 -11.27
N ALA A 66 -10.48 25.54 -10.87
CA ALA A 66 -10.82 24.12 -11.02
C ALA A 66 -11.36 23.49 -9.73
N LEU A 67 -10.96 24.00 -8.57
CA LEU A 67 -11.28 23.42 -7.26
C LEU A 67 -11.42 24.52 -6.21
N THR A 68 -12.52 24.48 -5.46
CA THR A 68 -12.75 25.32 -4.28
C THR A 68 -13.01 24.41 -3.08
N ILE A 69 -12.16 24.51 -2.05
CA ILE A 69 -12.26 23.76 -0.79
C ILE A 69 -12.13 24.75 0.38
N PRO A 70 -12.96 24.65 1.43
CA PRO A 70 -14.21 23.88 1.52
C PRO A 70 -15.19 24.20 0.38
N HIS A 71 -16.01 23.23 -0.01
CA HIS A 71 -17.03 23.44 -1.05
C HIS A 71 -18.01 24.54 -0.59
N PRO A 72 -18.29 25.56 -1.42
CA PRO A 72 -18.97 26.79 -0.98
C PRO A 72 -20.42 26.55 -0.54
N GLU A 73 -21.08 25.53 -1.05
CA GLU A 73 -22.49 25.24 -0.77
C GLU A 73 -22.72 24.29 0.42
N ILE A 74 -21.67 23.89 1.16
CA ILE A 74 -21.83 22.97 2.30
C ILE A 74 -22.87 23.49 3.29
N SER A 75 -22.78 24.76 3.71
CA SER A 75 -23.70 25.34 4.70
C SER A 75 -25.14 25.51 4.21
N ASN A 76 -25.35 25.46 2.90
CA ASN A 76 -26.63 25.81 2.27
C ASN A 76 -27.45 24.58 1.87
N ARG A 77 -26.91 23.36 2.03
CA ARG A 77 -27.52 22.13 1.54
C ARG A 77 -27.69 21.14 2.68
N ARG A 78 -28.93 20.95 3.12
CA ARG A 78 -29.30 20.01 4.17
C ARG A 78 -28.94 18.57 3.78
N PHE A 79 -29.16 18.21 2.51
CA PHE A 79 -28.78 16.89 2.00
C PHE A 79 -27.27 16.63 2.02
N VAL A 80 -26.43 17.67 2.14
CA VAL A 80 -24.97 17.52 2.38
C VAL A 80 -24.67 17.47 3.89
N LEU A 81 -25.25 18.41 4.67
CA LEU A 81 -24.96 18.56 6.09
C LEU A 81 -25.46 17.38 6.94
N GLN A 82 -26.62 16.82 6.62
CA GLN A 82 -27.20 15.69 7.36
C GLN A 82 -26.28 14.46 7.33
N PRO A 83 -25.93 13.88 6.16
CA PRO A 83 -24.99 12.75 6.12
C PRO A 83 -23.57 13.13 6.58
N LEU A 84 -23.11 14.37 6.37
CA LEU A 84 -21.82 14.80 6.92
C LEU A 84 -21.82 14.81 8.47
N ALA A 85 -22.94 15.20 9.10
CA ALA A 85 -23.09 15.14 10.55
C ALA A 85 -23.15 13.70 11.08
N GLU A 86 -23.71 12.77 10.30
CA GLU A 86 -23.69 11.33 10.61
C GLU A 86 -22.27 10.75 10.55
N VAL A 87 -21.43 11.22 9.62
CA VAL A 87 -20.00 10.85 9.53
C VAL A 87 -19.20 11.47 10.68
N ASN A 88 -19.32 12.79 10.89
CA ASN A 88 -18.64 13.49 11.98
C ASN A 88 -19.33 14.82 12.33
N SER A 89 -20.24 14.79 13.31
CA SER A 89 -20.98 15.96 13.78
C SER A 89 -20.11 17.07 14.38
N GLN A 90 -18.92 16.73 14.87
CA GLN A 90 -18.00 17.64 15.57
C GLN A 90 -16.96 18.26 14.64
N LEU A 91 -16.88 17.82 13.39
CA LEU A 91 -15.99 18.39 12.38
C LEU A 91 -16.22 19.90 12.27
N ILE A 92 -15.13 20.67 12.34
CA ILE A 92 -15.18 22.12 12.26
C ILE A 92 -14.97 22.52 10.80
N HIS A 93 -15.90 23.28 10.24
CA HIS A 93 -15.76 23.83 8.91
C HIS A 93 -14.59 24.85 8.89
N PRO A 94 -13.55 24.68 8.05
CA PRO A 94 -12.34 25.51 8.08
C PRO A 94 -12.62 27.02 7.96
N LEU A 95 -13.44 27.43 6.98
CA LEU A 95 -13.76 28.86 6.76
C LEU A 95 -14.75 29.46 7.78
N LEU A 96 -15.83 28.73 8.12
CA LEU A 96 -16.89 29.25 8.98
C LEU A 96 -16.57 29.09 10.47
N ASN A 97 -15.56 28.28 10.80
CA ASN A 97 -15.17 27.90 12.16
C ASN A 97 -16.38 27.45 13.02
N LYS A 98 -17.28 26.68 12.41
CA LYS A 98 -18.49 26.14 13.04
C LYS A 98 -18.50 24.63 12.88
N LYS A 99 -18.96 23.95 13.93
CA LYS A 99 -19.20 22.50 13.87
C LYS A 99 -20.29 22.18 12.85
N VAL A 100 -20.17 21.07 12.14
CA VAL A 100 -21.17 20.60 11.18
C VAL A 100 -22.56 20.52 11.80
N ILE A 101 -22.70 20.04 13.04
CA ILE A 101 -24.00 19.98 13.73
C ILE A 101 -24.66 21.35 13.90
N LYS A 102 -23.87 22.40 14.08
CA LYS A 102 -24.37 23.78 14.19
C LYS A 102 -24.78 24.32 12.82
N LEU A 103 -24.00 24.05 11.78
CA LEU A 103 -24.35 24.41 10.40
C LEU A 103 -25.66 23.73 9.97
N LEU A 104 -25.86 22.45 10.34
CA LEU A 104 -27.09 21.72 10.06
C LEU A 104 -28.32 22.33 10.75
N ALA A 105 -28.16 22.85 11.97
CA ALA A 105 -29.24 23.53 12.69
C ALA A 105 -29.56 24.93 12.15
N GLU A 106 -28.57 25.59 11.55
CA GLU A 106 -28.69 26.97 11.03
C GLU A 106 -29.04 27.04 9.53
N THR A 107 -29.02 25.90 8.81
CA THR A 107 -29.29 25.87 7.38
C THR A 107 -30.74 26.24 7.07
N SER A 108 -30.95 27.03 6.01
CA SER A 108 -32.29 27.40 5.53
C SER A 108 -32.89 26.39 4.56
N ASP A 109 -32.12 25.36 4.18
CA ASP A 109 -32.59 24.28 3.31
C ASP A 109 -33.47 23.31 4.10
N ASN A 110 -34.73 23.19 3.66
CA ASN A 110 -35.77 22.36 4.26
C ASN A 110 -36.05 21.10 3.44
N SER A 111 -35.14 20.70 2.55
CA SER A 111 -35.25 19.47 1.76
C SER A 111 -35.56 18.27 2.67
N GLU A 112 -36.54 17.45 2.27
CA GLU A 112 -36.88 16.21 2.97
C GLU A 112 -35.78 15.16 2.71
N ILE A 113 -35.31 14.49 3.76
CA ILE A 113 -34.24 13.49 3.67
C ILE A 113 -34.74 12.22 4.33
N GLU A 114 -34.87 11.17 3.53
CA GLU A 114 -35.19 9.84 4.01
C GLU A 114 -33.91 8.99 4.12
N LYS A 115 -33.68 8.43 5.29
CA LYS A 115 -32.54 7.53 5.51
C LYS A 115 -32.76 6.21 4.81
N GLN A 116 -31.86 5.88 3.89
CA GLN A 116 -31.91 4.62 3.14
C GLN A 116 -31.24 3.49 3.92
N SER A 117 -31.80 2.29 3.82
CA SER A 117 -31.30 1.08 4.52
C SER A 117 -30.13 0.39 3.81
N LYS A 118 -29.83 0.79 2.56
CA LYS A 118 -28.70 0.26 1.80
C LYS A 118 -27.40 0.82 2.38
N TRP A 119 -26.56 -0.05 2.92
CA TRP A 119 -25.26 0.31 3.48
C TRP A 119 -24.16 0.19 2.43
N LEU A 120 -23.31 1.21 2.34
CA LEU A 120 -22.02 1.09 1.67
C LEU A 120 -21.06 0.36 2.61
N ARG A 121 -20.47 -0.74 2.15
CA ARG A 121 -19.42 -1.46 2.88
C ARG A 121 -18.07 -0.80 2.59
N ASN A 122 -17.20 -0.73 3.59
CA ASN A 122 -15.80 -0.35 3.36
C ASN A 122 -15.09 -1.48 2.58
N PRO A 123 -14.62 -1.25 1.34
CA PRO A 123 -13.97 -2.30 0.53
C PRO A 123 -12.69 -2.86 1.14
N ARG A 124 -12.09 -2.18 2.12
CA ARG A 124 -10.95 -2.72 2.88
C ARG A 124 -11.33 -4.02 3.62
N GLN A 125 -12.60 -4.19 3.98
CA GLN A 125 -13.11 -5.39 4.65
C GLN A 125 -13.06 -6.65 3.77
N ASP A 126 -12.86 -6.49 2.46
CA ASP A 126 -12.70 -7.60 1.51
C ASP A 126 -11.36 -8.34 1.74
N TYR A 127 -10.41 -7.70 2.44
CA TYR A 127 -9.05 -8.18 2.63
C TYR A 127 -8.76 -8.41 4.12
N ASP A 128 -8.94 -9.65 4.58
CA ASP A 128 -8.68 -10.01 5.97
C ASP A 128 -7.17 -10.27 6.22
N LEU A 129 -6.44 -9.20 6.51
CA LEU A 129 -5.06 -9.31 7.00
C LEU A 129 -4.97 -9.56 8.50
N SER A 130 -6.06 -9.47 9.25
CA SER A 130 -6.06 -9.74 10.70
C SER A 130 -5.79 -11.21 11.02
N ALA A 131 -5.96 -12.09 10.03
CA ALA A 131 -5.54 -13.49 10.08
C ALA A 131 -4.02 -13.68 10.21
N PHE A 132 -3.21 -12.64 9.95
CA PHE A 132 -1.75 -12.72 10.00
C PHE A 132 -1.20 -11.69 10.98
N ASN A 133 -0.47 -12.14 12.00
CA ASN A 133 0.28 -11.24 12.89
C ASN A 133 1.57 -10.80 12.21
N TYR A 134 2.21 -11.67 11.41
CA TYR A 134 3.47 -11.38 10.76
C TYR A 134 3.46 -11.80 9.28
N ILE A 135 3.59 -10.82 8.39
CA ILE A 135 3.67 -10.96 6.94
C ILE A 135 5.09 -10.60 6.48
N ALA A 136 5.77 -11.52 5.79
CA ALA A 136 7.05 -11.24 5.15
C ALA A 136 6.90 -11.17 3.62
N ILE A 137 7.28 -10.05 3.02
CA ILE A 137 7.26 -9.85 1.57
C ILE A 137 8.66 -10.04 1.02
N GLU A 138 8.80 -11.00 0.13
CA GLU A 138 10.06 -11.48 -0.40
C GLU A 138 10.08 -11.52 -1.92
N GLY A 139 11.28 -11.58 -2.48
CA GLY A 139 11.44 -11.39 -3.92
C GLY A 139 12.82 -10.86 -4.32
N ASN A 140 13.09 -10.94 -5.62
CA ASN A 140 14.38 -10.54 -6.15
C ASN A 140 14.62 -9.02 -6.06
N ILE A 141 15.87 -8.60 -6.29
CA ILE A 141 16.25 -7.19 -6.39
C ILE A 141 15.44 -6.54 -7.52
N GLY A 142 14.72 -5.46 -7.24
CA GLY A 142 13.85 -4.80 -8.22
C GLY A 142 12.42 -5.34 -8.31
N ALA A 143 12.01 -6.31 -7.47
CA ALA A 143 10.66 -6.88 -7.49
C ALA A 143 9.56 -5.99 -6.86
N GLY A 144 9.91 -4.86 -6.23
CA GLY A 144 8.92 -3.95 -5.61
C GLY A 144 8.50 -4.29 -4.17
N LYS A 145 9.24 -5.16 -3.48
CA LYS A 145 8.96 -5.57 -2.08
C LYS A 145 8.66 -4.40 -1.13
N THR A 146 9.57 -3.43 -1.05
CA THR A 146 9.45 -2.24 -0.19
C THR A 146 8.16 -1.47 -0.50
N SER A 147 7.85 -1.26 -1.78
CA SER A 147 6.64 -0.57 -2.21
C SER A 147 5.35 -1.31 -1.86
N LEU A 148 5.37 -2.65 -1.89
CA LEU A 148 4.21 -3.44 -1.44
C LEU A 148 4.06 -3.35 0.08
N ALA A 149 5.17 -3.52 0.83
CA ALA A 149 5.18 -3.47 2.29
C ALA A 149 4.68 -2.11 2.83
N GLU A 150 5.20 -1.00 2.28
CA GLU A 150 4.78 0.37 2.63
C GLU A 150 3.29 0.58 2.42
N ARG A 151 2.74 0.07 1.32
CA ARG A 151 1.33 0.25 0.98
C ARG A 151 0.41 -0.58 1.85
N ILE A 152 0.79 -1.83 2.14
CA ILE A 152 0.04 -2.66 3.09
C ILE A 152 0.08 -2.01 4.47
N ALA A 153 1.23 -1.53 4.92
CA ALA A 153 1.33 -0.87 6.22
C ALA A 153 0.50 0.41 6.31
N ALA A 154 0.48 1.23 5.26
CA ALA A 154 -0.36 2.43 5.20
C ALA A 154 -1.86 2.09 5.17
N ASP A 155 -2.26 1.15 4.31
CA ASP A 155 -3.68 0.78 4.13
C ASP A 155 -4.24 0.07 5.37
N PHE A 156 -3.41 -0.70 6.09
CA PHE A 156 -3.85 -1.57 7.18
C PHE A 156 -3.34 -1.17 8.57
N ASN A 157 -2.74 0.01 8.71
CA ASN A 157 -2.12 0.46 9.97
C ASN A 157 -1.11 -0.57 10.55
N ALA A 158 -0.43 -1.33 9.68
CA ALA A 158 0.54 -2.32 10.12
C ALA A 158 1.83 -1.66 10.62
N LYS A 159 2.60 -2.37 11.45
CA LYS A 159 3.99 -2.01 11.77
C LYS A 159 4.86 -2.40 10.57
N LEU A 160 5.54 -1.41 9.99
CA LEU A 160 6.43 -1.61 8.85
C LEU A 160 7.87 -1.83 9.32
N ILE A 161 8.52 -2.90 8.87
CA ILE A 161 9.95 -3.13 9.08
C ILE A 161 10.63 -3.25 7.71
N LEU A 162 11.50 -2.29 7.40
CA LEU A 162 12.21 -2.24 6.13
C LEU A 162 13.67 -2.64 6.29
N GLU A 163 14.23 -3.31 5.29
CA GLU A 163 15.64 -3.66 5.22
C GLU A 163 16.54 -2.42 5.20
N ARG A 164 17.51 -2.38 6.12
CA ARG A 164 18.51 -1.32 6.23
C ARG A 164 19.72 -1.64 5.36
N PHE A 165 19.71 -1.24 4.08
CA PHE A 165 20.85 -1.45 3.17
C PHE A 165 21.66 -0.17 2.88
N LYS A 166 21.12 1.03 3.16
CA LYS A 166 21.73 2.31 2.74
C LYS A 166 23.05 2.61 3.47
N ASP A 167 23.14 2.23 4.74
CA ASP A 167 24.29 2.55 5.60
C ASP A 167 25.35 1.44 5.62
N ASN A 168 25.20 0.42 4.77
CA ASN A 168 26.11 -0.71 4.73
C ASN A 168 27.44 -0.34 4.05
N ALA A 169 28.54 -0.34 4.81
CA ALA A 169 29.88 0.05 4.36
C ALA A 169 30.49 -0.85 3.28
N PHE A 170 29.93 -2.04 3.04
CA PHE A 170 30.44 -3.04 2.11
C PHE A 170 29.61 -3.14 0.83
N LEU A 171 28.35 -2.67 0.81
CA LEU A 171 27.44 -2.91 -0.31
C LEU A 171 27.94 -2.32 -1.63
N ALA A 172 28.41 -1.07 -1.62
CA ALA A 172 28.98 -0.46 -2.82
C ALA A 172 30.25 -1.20 -3.29
N LYS A 173 31.12 -1.57 -2.34
CA LYS A 173 32.39 -2.27 -2.60
C LYS A 173 32.17 -3.69 -3.13
N PHE A 174 31.11 -4.37 -2.70
CA PHE A 174 30.70 -5.68 -3.21
C PHE A 174 30.38 -5.65 -4.70
N TYR A 175 29.73 -4.59 -5.18
CA TYR A 175 29.45 -4.46 -6.61
C TYR A 175 30.70 -4.09 -7.44
N GLU A 176 31.77 -3.64 -6.79
CA GLU A 176 33.08 -3.41 -7.43
C GLU A 176 33.95 -4.67 -7.44
N ASP A 177 33.96 -5.42 -6.32
CA ASP A 177 34.74 -6.64 -6.14
C ASP A 177 33.97 -7.64 -5.24
N LYS A 178 33.18 -8.50 -5.88
CA LYS A 178 32.35 -9.49 -5.18
C LYS A 178 33.19 -10.47 -4.37
N ALA A 179 34.30 -10.95 -4.92
CA ALA A 179 35.12 -11.97 -4.29
C ALA A 179 35.71 -11.49 -2.96
N ARG A 180 36.09 -10.22 -2.87
CA ARG A 180 36.66 -9.64 -1.66
C ARG A 180 35.64 -9.24 -0.61
N TYR A 181 34.46 -8.77 -1.04
CA TYR A 181 33.51 -8.11 -0.14
C TYR A 181 32.21 -8.89 0.10
N ALA A 182 32.00 -10.05 -0.54
CA ALA A 182 30.80 -10.87 -0.32
C ALA A 182 30.66 -11.28 1.15
N PHE A 183 31.69 -11.92 1.74
CA PHE A 183 31.62 -12.37 3.13
C PHE A 183 31.33 -11.26 4.16
N PRO A 184 32.08 -10.12 4.19
CA PRO A 184 31.77 -9.05 5.14
C PRO A 184 30.41 -8.40 4.88
N LEU A 185 29.95 -8.31 3.63
CA LEU A 185 28.61 -7.82 3.31
C LEU A 185 27.51 -8.73 3.87
N GLU A 186 27.59 -10.04 3.61
CA GLU A 186 26.58 -10.99 4.07
C GLU A 186 26.55 -11.08 5.61
N MET A 187 27.71 -10.98 6.26
CA MET A 187 27.80 -10.93 7.73
C MET A 187 27.20 -9.66 8.32
N ALA A 188 27.41 -8.50 7.68
CA ALA A 188 26.76 -7.25 8.08
C ALA A 188 25.24 -7.36 7.96
N PHE A 189 24.73 -7.86 6.82
CA PHE A 189 23.29 -8.10 6.66
C PHE A 189 22.73 -9.10 7.66
N LEU A 190 23.48 -10.16 7.99
CA LEU A 190 23.06 -11.14 8.99
C LEU A 190 22.85 -10.50 10.36
N ALA A 191 23.80 -9.68 10.80
CA ALA A 191 23.75 -9.01 12.09
C ALA A 191 22.65 -7.94 12.14
N ASP A 192 22.57 -7.08 11.11
CA ASP A 192 21.60 -5.99 11.06
C ASP A 192 20.17 -6.51 11.03
N ARG A 193 19.89 -7.53 10.19
CA ARG A 193 18.56 -8.16 10.13
C ARG A 193 18.19 -8.84 11.44
N TYR A 194 19.13 -9.53 12.09
CA TYR A 194 18.88 -10.17 13.38
C TYR A 194 18.53 -9.14 14.47
N GLN A 195 19.31 -8.06 14.59
CA GLN A 195 19.03 -6.99 15.56
C GLN A 195 17.66 -6.37 15.31
N GLN A 196 17.36 -6.04 14.04
CA GLN A 196 16.09 -5.43 13.68
C GLN A 196 14.89 -6.34 13.99
N LEU A 197 14.95 -7.62 13.60
CA LEU A 197 13.85 -8.56 13.86
C LEU A 197 13.67 -8.83 15.37
N LEU A 198 14.78 -8.91 16.13
CA LEU A 198 14.74 -9.11 17.57
C LEU A 198 14.10 -7.92 18.31
N GLU A 199 14.44 -6.69 17.91
CA GLU A 199 13.89 -5.46 18.50
C GLU A 199 12.43 -5.25 18.07
N ASP A 200 12.14 -5.37 16.78
CA ASP A 200 10.88 -4.90 16.22
C ASP A 200 9.75 -5.92 16.29
N ILE A 201 10.04 -7.23 16.23
CA ILE A 201 8.98 -8.26 16.32
C ILE A 201 8.64 -8.56 17.78
N ASN A 202 9.61 -8.58 18.70
CA ASN A 202 9.31 -8.90 20.10
C ASN A 202 8.63 -7.75 20.85
N GLN A 203 8.79 -6.51 20.40
CA GLN A 203 8.08 -5.34 20.94
C GLN A 203 6.68 -5.18 20.33
N PHE A 204 5.92 -6.28 20.18
CA PHE A 204 4.57 -6.20 19.64
C PHE A 204 3.74 -5.22 20.45
N ASP A 205 3.36 -4.12 19.79
CA ASP A 205 2.64 -3.00 20.37
C ASP A 205 1.14 -3.33 20.43
N LEU A 206 0.44 -2.88 21.48
CA LEU A 206 -1.00 -3.12 21.67
C LEU A 206 -1.87 -2.43 20.60
N PHE A 207 -1.31 -1.55 19.77
CA PHE A 207 -2.04 -0.68 18.83
C PHE A 207 -1.87 -1.02 17.34
N LYS A 208 -1.14 -2.08 17.00
CA LYS A 208 -0.86 -2.46 15.60
C LYS A 208 -1.53 -3.77 15.25
N ASP A 209 -2.25 -3.77 14.12
CA ASP A 209 -3.06 -4.91 13.67
C ASP A 209 -2.16 -6.10 13.23
N CYS A 210 -1.01 -5.81 12.60
CA CYS A 210 -0.01 -6.80 12.21
C CYS A 210 1.37 -6.15 11.95
N VAL A 211 2.38 -6.98 11.74
CA VAL A 211 3.73 -6.62 11.28
C VAL A 211 3.89 -7.02 9.81
N VAL A 212 4.37 -6.09 8.99
CA VAL A 212 4.70 -6.32 7.58
C VAL A 212 6.15 -5.96 7.34
N THR A 213 6.91 -6.89 6.76
CA THR A 213 8.33 -6.69 6.45
C THR A 213 8.60 -6.83 4.96
N ASP A 214 9.60 -6.13 4.45
CA ASP A 214 10.04 -6.25 3.04
C ASP A 214 11.20 -7.25 2.84
N TYR A 215 11.47 -8.04 3.88
CA TYR A 215 12.38 -9.17 3.89
C TYR A 215 12.04 -10.16 5.02
N ASP A 216 12.55 -11.37 4.91
CA ASP A 216 12.60 -12.43 5.90
C ASP A 216 14.06 -12.78 6.21
N ALA A 217 14.29 -13.38 7.38
CA ALA A 217 15.59 -13.88 7.80
C ALA A 217 16.24 -14.79 6.73
N TYR A 218 15.50 -15.70 6.09
CA TYR A 218 16.08 -16.67 5.16
C TYR A 218 16.69 -16.05 3.91
N LYS A 219 16.38 -14.79 3.59
CA LYS A 219 17.08 -14.03 2.55
C LYS A 219 18.58 -14.06 2.72
N SER A 220 19.06 -13.95 3.97
CA SER A 220 20.47 -14.07 4.34
C SER A 220 21.11 -15.35 3.79
N LEU A 221 20.45 -16.50 3.98
CA LEU A 221 20.95 -17.78 3.45
C LEU A 221 20.89 -17.86 1.93
N ILE A 222 19.86 -17.30 1.30
CA ILE A 222 19.71 -17.30 -0.16
C ILE A 222 20.84 -16.52 -0.82
N PHE A 223 21.09 -15.29 -0.35
CA PHE A 223 22.12 -14.43 -0.90
C PHE A 223 23.52 -15.00 -0.65
N ALA A 224 23.80 -15.40 0.60
CA ALA A 224 25.07 -16.02 0.95
C ALA A 224 25.39 -17.27 0.13
N LYS A 225 24.38 -18.11 -0.21
CA LYS A 225 24.60 -19.29 -1.05
C LYS A 225 25.02 -18.94 -2.48
N VAL A 226 24.56 -17.80 -2.98
CA VAL A 226 24.88 -17.32 -4.34
C VAL A 226 26.22 -16.59 -4.36
N THR A 227 26.57 -15.87 -3.29
CA THR A 227 27.71 -14.95 -3.27
C THR A 227 28.98 -15.54 -2.64
N LEU A 228 28.87 -16.48 -1.71
CA LEU A 228 30.00 -17.00 -0.95
C LEU A 228 30.56 -18.30 -1.55
N GLN A 229 31.85 -18.52 -1.31
CA GLN A 229 32.47 -19.82 -1.58
C GLN A 229 31.96 -20.89 -0.61
N GLU A 230 32.13 -22.16 -0.95
CA GLU A 230 31.53 -23.27 -0.18
C GLU A 230 31.94 -23.28 1.31
N GLU A 231 33.21 -23.05 1.61
CA GLU A 231 33.72 -23.01 2.99
C GLU A 231 33.13 -21.83 3.78
N GLU A 232 33.11 -20.63 3.17
CA GLU A 232 32.51 -19.42 3.73
C GLU A 232 31.01 -19.59 3.95
N PHE A 233 30.29 -20.16 2.98
CA PHE A 233 28.86 -20.44 3.08
C PHE A 233 28.56 -21.43 4.21
N ASN A 234 29.38 -22.47 4.37
CA ASN A 234 29.20 -23.45 5.45
C ASN A 234 29.39 -22.82 6.83
N LEU A 235 30.35 -21.91 6.99
CA LEU A 235 30.51 -21.12 8.21
C LEU A 235 29.31 -20.18 8.43
N TYR A 236 28.94 -19.42 7.40
CA TYR A 236 27.81 -18.51 7.42
C TYR A 236 26.51 -19.20 7.83
N LYS A 237 26.23 -20.36 7.24
CA LYS A 237 25.04 -21.17 7.52
C LYS A 237 24.98 -21.63 8.98
N LYS A 238 26.11 -22.02 9.57
CA LYS A 238 26.19 -22.37 10.99
C LYS A 238 25.85 -21.17 11.88
N LEU A 239 26.42 -19.99 11.59
CA LEU A 239 26.14 -18.75 12.33
C LEU A 239 24.67 -18.32 12.18
N PHE A 240 24.12 -18.39 10.97
CA PHE A 240 22.72 -18.10 10.70
C PHE A 240 21.80 -18.93 11.60
N HIS A 241 21.99 -20.26 11.63
CA HIS A 241 21.15 -21.15 12.43
C HIS A 241 21.33 -20.93 13.95
N LEU A 242 22.52 -20.54 14.41
CA LEU A 242 22.76 -20.21 15.82
C LEU A 242 21.99 -18.94 16.23
N MET A 243 22.06 -17.89 15.41
CA MET A 243 21.44 -16.59 15.69
C MET A 243 19.92 -16.62 15.51
N HIS A 244 19.42 -17.26 14.46
CA HIS A 244 18.01 -17.13 14.04
C HIS A 244 17.10 -18.24 14.60
N LYS A 245 17.60 -19.07 15.53
CA LYS A 245 16.84 -20.20 16.11
C LYS A 245 15.56 -19.74 16.84
N GLU A 246 15.62 -18.58 17.49
CA GLU A 246 14.56 -18.06 18.35
C GLU A 246 13.72 -16.98 17.70
N LEU A 247 14.02 -16.60 16.44
CA LEU A 247 13.24 -15.60 15.75
C LEU A 247 11.86 -16.15 15.37
N ALA A 248 10.84 -15.30 15.53
CA ALA A 248 9.51 -15.56 15.04
C ALA A 248 9.55 -15.77 13.52
N LYS A 249 8.75 -16.72 13.04
CA LYS A 249 8.56 -16.97 11.61
C LYS A 249 7.32 -16.24 11.14
N PRO A 250 7.27 -15.79 9.87
CA PRO A 250 6.06 -15.21 9.32
C PRO A 250 4.91 -16.21 9.30
N ASP A 251 3.70 -15.72 9.56
CA ASP A 251 2.46 -16.48 9.36
C ASP A 251 2.24 -16.72 7.87
N ILE A 252 2.61 -15.72 7.05
CA ILE A 252 2.56 -15.81 5.59
C ILE A 252 3.82 -15.20 4.96
N TYR A 253 4.46 -15.99 4.11
CA TYR A 253 5.59 -15.60 3.29
C TYR A 253 5.11 -15.33 1.86
N VAL A 254 5.21 -14.08 1.41
CA VAL A 254 4.74 -13.64 0.10
C VAL A 254 5.93 -13.51 -0.84
N TYR A 255 6.10 -14.43 -1.78
CA TYR A 255 7.15 -14.37 -2.78
C TYR A 255 6.65 -13.70 -4.07
N LEU A 256 7.19 -12.51 -4.37
CA LEU A 256 6.94 -11.78 -5.60
C LEU A 256 7.84 -12.31 -6.72
N TYR A 257 7.24 -13.09 -7.61
CA TYR A 257 7.88 -13.55 -8.84
C TYR A 257 7.80 -12.48 -9.92
N GLN A 258 8.91 -12.26 -10.61
CA GLN A 258 9.04 -11.25 -11.65
C GLN A 258 10.10 -11.69 -12.67
N HIS A 259 9.84 -11.48 -13.96
CA HIS A 259 10.78 -11.76 -15.03
C HIS A 259 12.07 -10.93 -14.92
N THR A 260 13.20 -11.53 -15.28
CA THR A 260 14.54 -10.91 -15.12
C THR A 260 14.65 -9.57 -15.84
N ASP A 261 14.07 -9.43 -17.03
CA ASP A 261 14.14 -8.20 -17.82
C ASP A 261 13.42 -7.03 -17.14
N ARG A 262 12.26 -7.31 -16.51
CA ARG A 262 11.52 -6.35 -15.69
C ARG A 262 12.29 -5.98 -14.42
N LEU A 263 12.94 -6.94 -13.76
CA LEU A 263 13.79 -6.65 -12.59
C LEU A 263 14.91 -5.67 -12.95
N LEU A 264 15.60 -5.91 -14.08
CA LEU A 264 16.66 -5.03 -14.57
C LEU A 264 16.13 -3.63 -14.92
N ALA A 265 14.97 -3.54 -15.56
CA ALA A 265 14.32 -2.26 -15.85
C ALA A 265 14.01 -1.47 -14.56
N ASN A 266 13.49 -2.15 -13.54
CA ASN A 266 13.18 -1.55 -12.23
C ASN A 266 14.45 -1.10 -11.50
N ILE A 267 15.52 -1.90 -11.52
CA ILE A 267 16.82 -1.54 -10.94
C ILE A 267 17.41 -0.29 -11.62
N LYS A 268 17.32 -0.24 -12.95
CA LYS A 268 17.77 0.91 -13.73
C LYS A 268 16.96 2.16 -13.40
N ALA A 269 15.64 2.06 -13.37
CA ALA A 269 14.75 3.17 -13.01
C ALA A 269 14.99 3.69 -11.58
N ARG A 270 15.31 2.79 -10.64
CA ARG A 270 15.64 3.14 -9.25
C ARG A 270 16.95 3.93 -9.10
N GLY A 271 17.85 3.85 -10.07
CA GLY A 271 19.00 4.76 -10.18
C GLY A 271 20.07 4.66 -9.09
N ARG A 272 20.16 3.55 -8.33
CA ARG A 272 21.27 3.35 -7.38
C ARG A 272 22.55 3.05 -8.15
N ASN A 273 23.56 3.92 -8.03
CA ASN A 273 24.81 3.85 -8.80
C ASN A 273 25.50 2.48 -8.74
N TYR A 274 25.56 1.87 -7.56
CA TYR A 274 26.21 0.58 -7.34
C TYR A 274 25.44 -0.61 -7.92
N GLU A 275 24.14 -0.50 -8.18
CA GLU A 275 23.34 -1.60 -8.74
C GLU A 275 23.29 -1.60 -10.28
N GLN A 276 23.76 -0.54 -10.95
CA GLN A 276 23.61 -0.38 -12.40
C GLN A 276 24.36 -1.44 -13.23
N ARG A 277 25.31 -2.15 -12.62
CA ARG A 277 26.10 -3.22 -13.24
C ARG A 277 25.62 -4.63 -12.88
N ILE A 278 24.44 -4.76 -12.25
CA ILE A 278 23.88 -6.07 -11.94
C ILE A 278 23.57 -6.83 -13.24
N GLU A 279 24.13 -8.04 -13.34
CA GLU A 279 23.91 -8.93 -14.47
C GLU A 279 22.67 -9.81 -14.29
N ALA A 280 22.03 -10.16 -15.41
CA ALA A 280 20.88 -11.05 -15.44
C ALA A 280 21.17 -12.42 -14.79
N GLY A 281 22.38 -12.97 -14.99
CA GLY A 281 22.78 -14.27 -14.43
C GLY A 281 22.73 -14.29 -12.91
N TYR A 282 23.19 -13.22 -12.27
CA TYR A 282 23.13 -13.08 -10.81
C TYR A 282 21.68 -13.07 -10.29
N LEU A 283 20.78 -12.35 -10.97
CA LEU A 283 19.36 -12.34 -10.61
C LEU A 283 18.72 -13.72 -10.80
N LYS A 284 19.09 -14.47 -11.84
CA LYS A 284 18.60 -15.85 -12.05
C LYS A 284 19.02 -16.78 -10.92
N GLN A 285 20.27 -16.72 -10.47
CA GLN A 285 20.76 -17.53 -9.33
C GLN A 285 20.00 -17.21 -8.03
N ILE A 286 19.76 -15.93 -7.74
CA ILE A 286 18.95 -15.53 -6.59
C ILE A 286 17.53 -16.08 -6.70
N HIS A 287 16.92 -15.99 -7.89
CA HIS A 287 15.58 -16.51 -8.14
C HIS A 287 15.49 -18.03 -7.88
N GLU A 288 16.47 -18.81 -8.36
CA GLU A 288 16.57 -20.25 -8.08
C GLU A 288 16.68 -20.52 -6.57
N GLY A 289 17.45 -19.71 -5.85
CA GLY A 289 17.56 -19.79 -4.39
C GLY A 289 16.23 -19.57 -3.66
N TYR A 290 15.45 -18.57 -4.07
CA TYR A 290 14.10 -18.36 -3.53
C TYR A 290 13.16 -19.52 -3.87
N LEU A 291 13.14 -20.00 -5.11
CA LEU A 291 12.27 -21.13 -5.48
C LEU A 291 12.63 -22.40 -4.70
N ALA A 292 13.92 -22.66 -4.48
CA ALA A 292 14.36 -23.80 -3.67
C ALA A 292 13.87 -23.67 -2.22
N PHE A 293 13.94 -22.47 -1.63
CA PHE A 293 13.42 -22.20 -0.30
C PHE A 293 11.89 -22.40 -0.23
N VAL A 294 11.15 -21.75 -1.12
CA VAL A 294 9.69 -21.76 -1.16
C VAL A 294 9.13 -23.18 -1.35
N LYS A 295 9.75 -24.00 -2.21
CA LYS A 295 9.35 -25.41 -2.41
C LYS A 295 9.44 -26.26 -1.14
N GLY A 296 10.28 -25.88 -0.19
CA GLY A 296 10.45 -26.57 1.10
C GLY A 296 9.48 -26.13 2.19
N GLN A 297 8.64 -25.12 1.94
CA GLN A 297 7.71 -24.58 2.93
C GLN A 297 6.29 -25.19 2.80
N PRO A 298 5.51 -25.20 3.90
CA PRO A 298 4.09 -25.55 3.84
C PRO A 298 3.32 -24.65 2.87
N ARG A 299 2.43 -25.23 2.06
CA ARG A 299 1.69 -24.50 1.01
C ARG A 299 0.79 -23.40 1.55
N ASP A 300 0.21 -23.61 2.73
CA ASP A 300 -0.65 -22.66 3.44
C ASP A 300 0.12 -21.42 3.91
N LYS A 301 1.42 -21.56 4.20
CA LYS A 301 2.30 -20.49 4.70
C LYS A 301 3.03 -19.69 3.63
N VAL A 302 2.90 -20.05 2.36
CA VAL A 302 3.54 -19.32 1.25
C VAL A 302 2.53 -18.91 0.19
N ARG A 303 2.69 -17.69 -0.35
CA ARG A 303 2.01 -17.21 -1.55
C ARG A 303 3.04 -16.82 -2.59
N ILE A 304 3.06 -17.51 -3.72
CA ILE A 304 3.85 -17.10 -4.89
C ILE A 304 2.93 -16.26 -5.76
N ILE A 305 3.30 -15.00 -5.99
CA ILE A 305 2.51 -14.06 -6.76
C ILE A 305 3.34 -13.62 -7.96
N ASP A 306 2.88 -13.95 -9.16
CA ASP A 306 3.47 -13.46 -10.40
C ASP A 306 3.01 -12.02 -10.65
N ILE A 307 3.95 -11.09 -10.59
CA ILE A 307 3.72 -9.66 -10.81
C ILE A 307 4.28 -9.20 -12.17
N SER A 308 4.58 -10.12 -13.09
CA SER A 308 5.32 -9.79 -14.33
C SER A 308 4.56 -8.86 -15.26
N GLU A 309 3.24 -9.01 -15.30
CA GLU A 309 2.34 -8.17 -16.08
C GLU A 309 1.56 -7.18 -15.21
N MET A 310 2.02 -6.93 -13.98
CA MET A 310 1.37 -6.03 -13.03
C MET A 310 2.25 -4.81 -12.75
N ASP A 311 1.65 -3.62 -12.78
CA ASP A 311 2.28 -2.41 -12.24
C ASP A 311 1.50 -1.97 -11.01
N PHE A 312 1.64 -2.72 -9.92
CA PHE A 312 0.91 -2.41 -8.70
C PHE A 312 1.33 -1.05 -8.12
N VAL A 313 2.52 -0.53 -8.43
CA VAL A 313 2.99 0.77 -7.91
C VAL A 313 2.14 1.90 -8.49
N GLN A 314 1.88 1.88 -9.80
CA GLN A 314 1.09 2.91 -10.47
C GLN A 314 -0.41 2.56 -10.59
N ASN A 315 -0.75 1.27 -10.53
CA ASN A 315 -2.11 0.78 -10.72
C ASN A 315 -2.69 0.19 -9.43
N ARG A 316 -3.72 0.86 -8.89
CA ARG A 316 -4.42 0.39 -7.69
C ARG A 316 -5.10 -0.95 -7.90
N SER A 317 -5.65 -1.23 -9.08
CA SER A 317 -6.31 -2.51 -9.39
C SER A 317 -5.34 -3.69 -9.25
N ASP A 318 -4.12 -3.55 -9.77
CA ASP A 318 -3.11 -4.61 -9.67
C ASP A 318 -2.68 -4.84 -8.22
N TYR A 319 -2.56 -3.79 -7.43
CA TYR A 319 -2.32 -3.93 -5.99
C TYR A 319 -3.44 -4.68 -5.25
N LEU A 320 -4.70 -4.38 -5.57
CA LEU A 320 -5.84 -5.08 -4.99
C LEU A 320 -5.86 -6.57 -5.38
N LYS A 321 -5.47 -6.91 -6.62
CA LYS A 321 -5.28 -8.31 -7.04
C LYS A 321 -4.18 -9.02 -6.23
N ILE A 322 -3.10 -8.33 -5.89
CA ILE A 322 -2.03 -8.87 -5.04
C ILE A 322 -2.55 -9.09 -3.61
N LEU A 323 -3.23 -8.11 -3.02
CA LEU A 323 -3.85 -8.26 -1.69
C LEU A 323 -4.80 -9.45 -1.63
N LYS A 324 -5.63 -9.63 -2.67
CA LYS A 324 -6.55 -10.76 -2.78
C LYS A 324 -5.82 -12.10 -2.80
N GLN A 325 -4.69 -12.19 -3.49
CA GLN A 325 -3.86 -13.41 -3.50
C GLN A 325 -3.18 -13.67 -2.15
N ILE A 326 -2.83 -12.63 -1.40
CA ILE A 326 -2.25 -12.76 -0.06
C ILE A 326 -3.29 -13.29 0.93
N THR A 327 -4.44 -12.62 0.99
CA THR A 327 -5.55 -12.92 1.93
C THR A 327 -6.32 -14.19 1.56
N GLY A 328 -6.28 -14.58 0.28
CA GLY A 328 -7.11 -15.66 -0.27
C GLY A 328 -8.49 -15.15 -0.70
N ASP A 329 -9.23 -15.96 -1.44
CA ASP A 329 -10.65 -15.69 -1.69
C ASP A 329 -11.41 -15.86 -0.38
N THR A 330 -11.68 -14.74 0.31
CA THR A 330 -12.78 -14.63 1.28
C THR A 330 -14.06 -14.66 0.45
N GLY A 331 -14.48 -15.86 0.04
CA GLY A 331 -15.61 -16.05 -0.85
C GLY A 331 -16.91 -15.56 -0.24
N GLU A 332 -17.23 -14.28 -0.41
CA GLU A 332 -18.58 -13.72 -0.32
C GLU A 332 -18.68 -12.58 -1.35
N HIS A 333 -19.34 -12.90 -2.47
CA HIS A 333 -19.73 -11.97 -3.53
C HIS A 333 -20.97 -11.18 -3.15
#